data_AF-A0A661T839-F1
#
_entry.id   AF-A0A661T839-F1
#
_cell.length_a   1.000
_cell.length_b   1.000
_cell.length_c   1.000
_cell.angle_alpha   90.00
_cell.angle_beta   90.00
_cell.angle_gamma   90.00
#
_symmetry.space_group_name_H-M   'P 1'
#
loop_
_entity.id
_entity.type
_entity.pdbx_description
1 polymer ?
#
loop_
_entity_poly.entity_id
_entity_poly.type
_entity_poly.pdbx_seq_one_letter_code
_entity_poly.pdbx_strand_id
1 'polypeptide(L)'
;MPLHLSRPLRICLLSYRSNPHCGGQGVYLKNLSRAIRDLGHTVDVVCGPPDPLLDGDIRTHHIPCLDLYNPEDPFRIPTLTELKNPI
;
A
#
# COMPACT_ATOMS: atom_id res chain seq x y z
N MET A 1 -8.99 -32.22 -19.80
CA MET A 1 -8.13 -31.04 -20.07
C MET A 1 -8.28 -30.08 -18.91
N PRO A 2 -7.20 -29.60 -18.27
CA PRO A 2 -7.35 -28.51 -17.31
C PRO A 2 -7.70 -27.23 -18.06
N LEU A 3 -8.65 -26.45 -17.54
CA LEU A 3 -9.00 -25.13 -18.06
C LEU A 3 -7.77 -24.20 -18.05
N HIS A 4 -7.41 -23.70 -19.21
CA HIS A 4 -6.44 -22.62 -19.43
C HIS A 4 -7.28 -21.45 -20.00
N LEU A 5 -7.37 -20.23 -19.47
CA LEU A 5 -6.61 -19.43 -18.50
C LEU A 5 -7.60 -18.47 -17.83
N SER A 6 -7.47 -18.28 -16.52
CA SER A 6 -7.97 -17.06 -15.87
C SER A 6 -7.33 -15.86 -16.56
N ARG A 7 -8.13 -15.06 -17.28
CA ARG A 7 -7.67 -13.80 -17.91
C ARG A 7 -6.85 -12.96 -16.91
N PRO A 8 -5.80 -12.22 -17.35
CA PRO A 8 -5.07 -11.30 -16.48
C PRO A 8 -6.02 -10.39 -15.68
N LEU A 9 -5.81 -10.33 -14.36
CA LEU A 9 -6.59 -9.49 -13.47
C LEU A 9 -5.92 -8.13 -13.27
N ARG A 10 -6.73 -7.15 -12.87
CA ARG A 10 -6.28 -5.84 -12.40
C ARG A 10 -6.57 -5.79 -10.91
N ILE A 11 -5.52 -5.75 -10.10
CA ILE A 11 -5.60 -5.88 -8.64
C ILE A 11 -5.08 -4.59 -8.01
N CYS A 12 -5.81 -4.09 -7.02
CA CYS A 12 -5.36 -2.96 -6.20
C CYS A 12 -5.14 -3.46 -4.77
N LEU A 13 -3.93 -3.33 -4.26
CA LEU A 13 -3.61 -3.63 -2.86
C LEU A 13 -3.69 -2.34 -2.05
N LEU A 14 -4.39 -2.38 -0.92
CA LEU A 14 -4.50 -1.25 0.00
C LEU A 14 -3.64 -1.51 1.23
N SER A 15 -2.80 -0.54 1.59
CA SER A 15 -2.07 -0.57 2.86
C SER A 15 -2.21 0.74 3.60
N TYR A 16 -2.40 0.65 4.90
CA TYR A 16 -2.48 1.83 5.74
C TYR A 16 -1.10 2.44 5.99
N ARG A 17 -0.11 1.62 6.40
CA ARG A 17 1.28 2.05 6.64
C ARG A 17 2.28 0.93 6.37
N SER A 18 3.39 1.27 5.73
CA SER A 18 4.46 0.33 5.35
C SER A 18 5.81 0.68 5.95
N ASN A 19 5.92 0.72 7.28
CA ASN A 19 7.18 1.03 7.95
C ASN A 19 8.29 0.01 7.58
N PRO A 20 9.41 0.44 6.97
CA PRO A 20 10.45 -0.46 6.50
C PRO A 20 11.30 -1.09 7.62
N HIS A 21 11.25 -0.52 8.83
CA HIS A 21 12.05 -0.97 9.98
C HIS A 21 11.33 -2.01 10.86
N CYS A 22 10.08 -2.35 10.53
CA CYS A 22 9.37 -3.44 11.18
C CYS A 22 8.94 -4.48 10.12
N GLY A 23 8.85 -5.75 10.52
CA GLY A 23 8.36 -6.84 9.66
C GLY A 23 6.86 -6.79 9.37
N GLY A 24 6.32 -5.58 9.19
CA GLY A 24 4.89 -5.31 9.04
C GLY A 24 4.41 -5.34 7.59
N GLN A 25 3.39 -4.53 7.31
CA GLN A 25 2.64 -4.56 6.04
C GLN A 25 3.51 -4.37 4.79
N GLY A 26 4.61 -3.62 4.88
CA GLY A 26 5.49 -3.34 3.73
C GLY A 26 6.12 -4.59 3.12
N VAL A 27 6.55 -5.56 3.94
CA VAL A 27 7.15 -6.81 3.46
C VAL A 27 6.11 -7.67 2.74
N TYR A 28 4.88 -7.73 3.27
CA TYR A 28 3.79 -8.44 2.60
C TYR A 28 3.42 -7.78 1.28
N LEU A 29 3.32 -6.45 1.26
CA LEU A 29 3.07 -5.69 0.04
C LEU A 29 4.13 -5.98 -1.03
N LYS A 30 5.41 -5.92 -0.66
CA LYS A 30 6.52 -6.18 -1.58
C LYS A 30 6.45 -7.57 -2.21
N ASN A 31 6.36 -8.61 -1.36
CA ASN A 31 6.38 -9.98 -1.86
C ASN A 31 5.09 -10.35 -2.62
N LEU A 32 3.93 -9.91 -2.13
CA LEU A 32 2.64 -10.23 -2.75
C LEU A 32 2.48 -9.54 -4.10
N SER A 33 2.80 -8.24 -4.19
CA SER A 33 2.69 -7.50 -5.45
C SER A 33 3.65 -8.04 -6.51
N ARG A 34 4.90 -8.37 -6.15
CA ARG A 34 5.86 -9.03 -7.06
C ARG A 34 5.33 -10.37 -7.55
N ALA A 35 4.85 -11.23 -6.65
CA ALA A 35 4.32 -12.54 -7.01
C ALA A 35 3.08 -12.45 -7.92
N ILE A 36 2.14 -11.55 -7.64
CA ILE A 36 0.95 -11.31 -8.47
C ILE A 36 1.35 -10.88 -9.89
N ARG A 37 2.34 -10.00 -10.00
CA ARG A 37 2.85 -9.52 -11.28
C ARG A 37 3.60 -10.63 -12.04
N ASP A 38 4.36 -11.47 -11.35
CA ASP A 38 5.04 -12.64 -11.95
C ASP A 38 4.05 -13.67 -12.50
N LEU A 39 2.85 -13.75 -11.93
CA LEU A 39 1.73 -14.55 -12.46
C LEU A 39 1.05 -13.90 -13.70
N GLY A 40 1.53 -12.75 -14.17
CA GLY A 40 1.02 -12.06 -15.35
C GLY A 40 -0.19 -11.17 -15.09
N HIS A 41 -0.43 -10.76 -13.84
CA HIS A 41 -1.49 -9.81 -13.50
C HIS A 41 -0.96 -8.37 -13.40
N THR A 42 -1.85 -7.40 -13.50
CA THR A 42 -1.55 -6.00 -13.21
C THR A 42 -1.83 -5.72 -11.75
N VAL A 43 -0.87 -5.11 -11.05
CA VAL A 43 -1.03 -4.71 -9.65
C VAL A 43 -0.65 -3.25 -9.45
N ASP A 44 -1.56 -2.52 -8.81
CA ASP A 44 -1.33 -1.19 -8.28
C ASP A 44 -1.42 -1.26 -6.75
N VAL A 45 -0.69 -0.39 -6.06
CA VAL A 45 -0.73 -0.27 -4.61
C VAL A 45 -1.20 1.12 -4.24
N VAL A 46 -2.13 1.23 -3.30
CA VAL A 46 -2.50 2.50 -2.68
C VAL A 46 -2.04 2.45 -1.24
N CYS A 47 -1.25 3.43 -0.82
CA CYS A 47 -0.72 3.47 0.54
C CYS A 47 -0.59 4.88 1.11
N GLY A 48 -0.76 4.97 2.43
CA GLY A 48 -0.30 6.11 3.21
C GLY A 48 1.21 6.03 3.50
N PRO A 49 1.79 7.05 4.15
CA PRO A 49 3.20 7.07 4.53
C PRO A 49 3.55 6.02 5.61
N PRO A 50 4.81 5.57 5.69
CA PRO A 50 5.90 5.86 4.77
C PRO A 50 5.81 5.02 3.48
N ASP A 51 6.56 5.41 2.46
CA ASP A 51 6.63 4.73 1.17
C ASP A 51 7.02 3.24 1.34
N PRO A 52 6.30 2.28 0.73
CA PRO A 52 6.60 0.86 0.80
C PRO A 52 7.86 0.42 0.02
N LEU A 53 8.49 1.28 -0.79
CA LEU A 53 9.71 1.00 -1.56
C LEU A 53 9.59 -0.26 -2.43
N LEU A 54 8.51 -0.32 -3.22
CA LEU A 54 8.22 -1.42 -4.13
C LEU A 54 9.09 -1.38 -5.39
N ASP A 55 9.13 -2.48 -6.14
CA ASP A 55 9.85 -2.53 -7.40
C ASP A 55 9.25 -1.54 -8.41
N GLY A 56 10.07 -0.91 -9.25
CA GLY A 56 9.65 0.19 -10.13
C GLY A 56 8.58 -0.15 -11.17
N ASP A 57 8.34 -1.43 -11.44
CA ASP A 57 7.28 -1.95 -12.29
C ASP A 57 5.96 -2.24 -11.52
N ILE A 58 5.84 -1.87 -10.24
CA ILE A 58 4.57 -1.78 -9.48
C ILE A 58 4.24 -0.30 -9.28
N ARG A 59 3.07 0.13 -9.75
CA ARG A 59 2.63 1.49 -9.53
C ARG A 59 2.15 1.66 -8.09
N THR A 60 2.70 2.67 -7.40
CA THR A 60 2.27 3.05 -6.06
C THR A 60 1.57 4.41 -6.11
N HIS A 61 0.40 4.48 -5.50
CA HIS A 61 -0.43 5.67 -5.37
C HIS A 61 -0.40 6.12 -3.91
N HIS A 62 0.16 7.31 -3.68
CA HIS A 62 0.18 7.91 -2.36
C HIS A 62 -1.08 8.75 -2.17
N ILE A 63 -1.83 8.46 -1.12
CA ILE A 63 -3.03 9.23 -0.77
C ILE A 63 -2.73 10.16 0.41
N PRO A 64 -3.24 11.40 0.40
CA PRO A 64 -3.20 12.26 1.58
C PRO A 64 -3.97 11.61 2.73
N CYS A 65 -3.45 11.74 3.94
CA CYS A 65 -4.11 11.27 5.16
C CYS A 65 -3.56 12.01 6.38
N LEU A 66 -4.23 11.85 7.53
CA LEU A 66 -3.85 12.48 8.78
C LEU A 66 -2.50 12.03 9.37
N ASP A 67 -1.96 10.89 8.91
CA ASP A 67 -0.69 10.30 9.37
C ASP A 67 -0.52 10.22 10.91
N LEU A 68 -1.58 9.85 11.64
CA LEU A 68 -1.65 9.91 13.11
C LEU A 68 -0.62 9.04 13.87
N TYR A 69 0.03 8.09 13.18
CA TYR A 69 1.03 7.20 13.77
C TYR A 69 2.46 7.57 13.36
N ASN A 70 2.69 8.80 12.89
CA ASN A 70 4.01 9.23 12.42
C ASN A 70 5.04 9.06 13.56
N PRO A 71 6.20 8.40 13.34
CA PRO A 71 7.19 8.23 14.40
C PRO A 71 7.79 9.56 14.90
N GLU A 72 7.77 10.62 14.09
CA GLU A 72 8.26 11.96 14.48
C GLU A 72 7.26 12.72 15.38
N ASP A 73 5.96 12.38 15.32
CA ASP A 73 4.92 12.96 16.18
C ASP A 73 3.84 11.89 16.50
N PRO A 74 4.21 10.89 17.32
CA PRO A 74 3.37 9.72 17.52
C PRO A 74 2.15 10.07 18.36
N PHE A 75 0.97 9.63 17.90
CA PHE A 75 -0.30 9.84 18.60
C PHE A 75 -0.72 11.31 18.74
N ARG A 76 -0.26 12.17 17.82
CA ARG A 76 -0.78 13.54 17.69
C ARG A 76 -2.30 13.53 17.67
N ILE A 77 -2.90 14.41 18.46
CA ILE A 77 -4.35 14.59 18.49
C ILE A 77 -4.75 15.50 17.32
N PRO A 78 -5.55 15.03 16.35
CA PRO A 78 -6.01 15.88 15.26
C PRO A 78 -7.00 16.93 15.79
N THR A 79 -6.95 18.12 15.21
CA THR A 79 -7.93 19.17 15.48
C THR A 79 -9.32 18.78 14.95
N LEU A 80 -10.37 19.45 15.44
CA LEU A 80 -11.72 19.27 14.91
C LEU A 80 -11.82 19.60 13.40
N THR A 81 -11.00 20.53 12.91
CA THR A 81 -10.95 20.88 11.49
C THR A 81 -10.39 19.73 10.66
N GLU A 82 -9.30 19.11 11.11
CA GLU A 82 -8.70 17.93 10.48
C GLU A 82 -9.64 16.71 10.54
N LEU A 83 -10.40 16.53 11.64
CA LEU A 83 -11.40 15.48 11.70
C LEU A 83 -12.60 15.71 10.75
N LYS A 84 -12.95 16.97 10.50
CA LYS A 84 -13.99 17.34 9.52
C LYS A 84 -13.53 17.18 8.07
N ASN A 85 -12.23 17.32 7.80
CA ASN A 85 -11.62 17.08 6.51
C ASN A 85 -10.28 16.32 6.68
N PRO A 86 -10.30 14.97 6.69
CA PRO A 86 -9.15 14.15 7.08
C PRO A 86 -8.13 13.88 5.95
N ILE A 87 -8.20 14.68 4.88
CA ILE A 87 -7.41 14.57 3.65
C ILE A 87 -6.61 15.85 3.45
#